data_AF-A0A6V8PTK1-F1
#
_entry.id   AF-A0A6V8PTK1-F1
#
_cell.length_a   1.000
_cell.length_b   1.000
_cell.length_c   1.000
_cell.angle_alpha   90.00
_cell.angle_beta   90.00
_cell.angle_gamma   90.00
#
_symmetry.space_group_name_H-M   'P 1'
#
loop_
_entity.id
_entity.type
_entity.pdbx_description
1 polymer ?
#
loop_
_entity_poly.entity_id
_entity_poly.type
_entity_poly.pdbx_seq_one_letter_code
_entity_poly.pdbx_strand_id
1 'polypeptide(L)'
;MLFFASFGGSEHAVKVIDYLEIPDIDAIRTGAPHWRDQSRAAPNNAYMNANKLRAFAENKGYSLSGGRSPFLFKEDAPEEGSGEPDTIVVNFSQPSFQAKFVYNLEGNDYLKYVAGNPHVDRETGEKIRVKNVIVQITDIGKVGGEPGHVAVRTTGEGQAFY
;
A
#
# COMPACT_ATOMS: atom_id res chain seq x y z
N MET A 1 -14.15 3.60 -7.48
CA MET A 1 -13.08 3.98 -6.55
C MET A 1 -13.65 5.06 -5.63
N LEU A 2 -13.53 4.96 -4.29
CA LEU A 2 -14.18 5.92 -3.38
C LEU A 2 -13.52 7.31 -3.42
N PHE A 3 -12.20 7.35 -3.22
CA PHE A 3 -11.34 8.53 -3.32
C PHE A 3 -9.87 8.11 -3.19
N PHE A 4 -8.94 8.99 -3.55
CA PHE A 4 -7.52 8.84 -3.32
C PHE A 4 -7.08 9.82 -2.22
N ALA A 5 -6.41 9.32 -1.17
CA ALA A 5 -5.93 10.14 -0.06
C ALA A 5 -4.41 10.20 -0.04
N SER A 6 -3.86 11.40 0.09
CA SER A 6 -2.41 11.64 0.03
C SER A 6 -1.97 12.85 0.86
N PHE A 7 -0.65 12.99 1.02
CA PHE A 7 -0.04 14.15 1.68
C PHE A 7 1.03 14.75 0.77
N GLY A 8 0.60 15.58 -0.17
CA GLY A 8 1.41 16.03 -1.30
C GLY A 8 1.57 14.96 -2.38
N GLY A 9 2.24 15.33 -3.48
CA GLY A 9 2.50 14.44 -4.60
C GLY A 9 3.45 15.07 -5.61
N SER A 10 4.02 14.26 -6.50
CA SER A 10 4.81 14.80 -7.63
C SER A 10 3.92 15.57 -8.60
N GLU A 11 4.49 16.53 -9.34
CA GLU A 11 3.76 17.28 -10.36
C GLU A 11 3.08 16.36 -11.37
N HIS A 12 3.75 15.27 -11.75
CA HIS A 12 3.19 14.27 -12.65
C HIS A 12 1.96 13.57 -12.04
N ALA A 13 2.03 13.15 -10.78
CA ALA A 13 0.89 12.50 -10.12
C ALA A 13 -0.32 13.44 -10.01
N VAL A 14 -0.08 14.71 -9.67
CA VAL A 14 -1.11 15.77 -9.62
C VAL A 14 -1.81 15.91 -10.97
N LYS A 15 -1.05 15.99 -12.08
CA LYS A 15 -1.62 16.06 -13.43
C LYS A 15 -2.44 14.82 -13.79
N VAL A 16 -2.00 13.62 -13.39
CA VAL A 16 -2.75 12.37 -13.63
C VAL A 16 -4.05 12.34 -12.84
N ILE A 17 -4.03 12.77 -11.57
CA ILE A 17 -5.24 12.87 -10.73
C ILE A 17 -6.27 13.79 -11.40
N ASP A 18 -5.84 14.96 -11.87
CA ASP A 18 -6.73 15.93 -12.50
C ASP A 18 -7.24 15.42 -13.86
N TYR A 19 -6.37 14.84 -14.68
CA TYR A 19 -6.74 14.28 -15.99
C TYR A 19 -7.73 13.12 -15.89
N LEU A 20 -7.57 12.23 -14.91
CA LEU A 20 -8.45 11.09 -14.69
C LEU A 20 -9.67 11.43 -13.81
N GLU A 21 -9.81 12.69 -13.39
CA GLU A 21 -10.86 13.16 -12.50
C GLU A 21 -10.98 12.30 -11.24
N ILE A 22 -9.83 11.87 -10.69
CA ILE A 22 -9.78 11.05 -9.49
C ILE A 22 -10.29 11.88 -8.30
N PRO A 23 -11.26 11.38 -7.50
CA PRO A 23 -11.72 12.10 -6.31
C PRO A 23 -10.58 12.27 -5.30
N ASP A 24 -10.00 13.47 -5.27
CA ASP A 24 -8.77 13.78 -4.54
C ASP A 24 -9.01 14.31 -3.12
N ILE A 25 -8.34 13.67 -2.15
CA ILE A 25 -8.33 13.99 -0.72
C ILE A 25 -6.87 14.14 -0.26
N ASP A 26 -6.23 15.20 -0.74
CA ASP A 26 -4.86 15.53 -0.36
C ASP A 26 -4.80 16.54 0.79
N ALA A 27 -3.95 16.31 1.79
CA ALA A 27 -3.80 17.23 2.93
C ALA A 27 -3.25 18.61 2.55
N ILE A 28 -2.38 18.70 1.55
CA ILE A 28 -1.75 19.95 1.11
C ILE A 28 -2.62 20.65 0.07
N ARG A 29 -3.07 19.91 -0.94
CA ARG A 29 -3.80 20.43 -2.11
C ARG A 29 -5.26 20.73 -1.80
N THR A 30 -5.87 19.94 -0.91
CA THR A 30 -7.30 20.04 -0.62
C THR A 30 -7.63 20.42 0.82
N GLY A 31 -6.63 20.46 1.71
CA GLY A 31 -6.86 20.71 3.13
C GLY A 31 -7.54 19.54 3.86
N ALA A 32 -7.39 18.32 3.35
CA ALA A 32 -7.98 17.13 3.97
C ALA A 32 -7.59 17.00 5.45
N PRO A 33 -8.49 16.55 6.34
CA PRO A 33 -8.21 16.47 7.78
C PRO A 33 -7.00 15.58 8.09
N HIS A 34 -6.01 16.17 8.75
CA HIS A 34 -4.76 15.51 9.13
C HIS A 34 -4.24 16.05 10.46
N TRP A 35 -3.28 15.35 11.05
CA TRP A 35 -2.52 15.85 12.20
C TRP A 35 -1.07 15.39 12.12
N ARG A 36 -0.22 15.99 12.97
CA ARG A 36 1.16 15.57 13.15
C ARG A 36 1.36 14.99 14.54
N ASP A 37 1.91 13.78 14.58
CA ASP A 37 2.36 13.15 15.82
C ASP A 37 3.67 13.79 16.28
N GLN A 38 3.62 14.49 17.42
CA GLN A 38 4.78 15.21 17.96
C GLN A 38 5.87 14.29 18.52
N SER A 39 5.58 12.99 18.71
CA SER A 39 6.59 12.02 19.12
C SER A 39 7.54 11.61 17.98
N ARG A 40 7.31 12.09 16.75
CA ARG A 40 8.09 11.75 15.55
C ARG A 40 8.55 13.00 14.81
N ALA A 41 9.74 12.92 14.22
CA ALA A 41 10.27 13.98 13.38
C ALA A 41 9.54 14.05 12.02
N ALA A 42 9.33 15.28 11.54
CA ALA A 42 8.91 15.50 10.17
C ALA A 42 10.02 15.03 9.19
N PRO A 43 9.67 14.53 7.99
CA PRO A 43 8.33 14.45 7.41
C PRO A 43 7.51 13.21 7.81
N ASN A 44 8.08 12.24 8.54
CA ASN A 44 7.49 10.93 8.83
C ASN A 44 6.53 10.92 10.04
N ASN A 45 5.76 11.99 10.20
CA ASN A 45 4.89 12.18 11.36
C ASN A 45 3.47 12.65 11.03
N ALA A 46 3.10 12.73 9.75
CA ALA A 46 1.75 13.09 9.33
C ALA A 46 0.83 11.86 9.30
N TYR A 47 -0.39 12.01 9.83
CA TYR A 47 -1.39 10.96 9.88
C TYR A 47 -2.76 11.50 9.47
N MET A 48 -3.63 10.57 9.04
CA MET A 48 -5.01 10.81 8.66
C MET A 48 -5.91 9.77 9.32
N ASN A 49 -7.20 10.08 9.40
CA ASN A 49 -8.19 9.18 9.99
C ASN A 49 -9.28 8.87 8.95
N ALA A 50 -9.49 7.59 8.66
CA ALA A 50 -10.40 7.14 7.61
C ALA A 50 -11.83 7.68 7.76
N ASN A 51 -12.36 7.77 8.98
CA ASN A 51 -13.71 8.30 9.21
C ASN A 51 -13.78 9.80 8.92
N LYS A 52 -12.77 10.57 9.33
CA LYS A 52 -12.68 12.01 9.00
C LYS A 52 -12.52 12.24 7.50
N LEU A 53 -11.74 11.40 6.82
CA LEU A 53 -11.59 11.48 5.36
C LEU A 53 -12.89 11.16 4.63
N ARG A 54 -13.65 10.16 5.08
CA ARG A 54 -14.98 9.83 4.51
C ARG A 54 -15.96 11.00 4.65
N ALA A 55 -16.07 11.60 5.83
CA ALA A 55 -16.93 12.78 6.05
C ALA A 55 -16.48 13.97 5.19
N PHE A 56 -15.17 14.18 5.05
CA PHE A 56 -14.63 15.21 4.16
C PHE A 56 -14.96 14.95 2.68
N ALA A 57 -14.89 13.68 2.24
CA ALA A 57 -15.26 13.27 0.89
C ALA A 57 -16.75 13.51 0.60
N GLU A 58 -17.63 13.15 1.54
CA GLU A 58 -19.07 13.39 1.45
C GLU A 58 -19.39 14.87 1.30
N ASN A 59 -18.74 15.73 2.10
CA ASN A 59 -18.90 17.19 2.01
C ASN A 59 -18.42 17.77 0.67
N LYS A 60 -17.47 17.10 0.01
CA LYS A 60 -17.03 17.43 -1.35
C LYS A 60 -17.96 16.88 -2.44
N GLY A 61 -19.00 16.12 -2.08
CA GLY A 61 -19.90 15.48 -3.02
C GLY A 61 -19.33 14.24 -3.70
N TYR A 62 -18.25 13.65 -3.17
CA TYR A 62 -17.68 12.43 -3.72
C TYR A 62 -18.54 11.22 -3.35
N SER A 63 -18.66 10.28 -4.29
CA SER A 63 -19.37 9.03 -4.03
C SER A 63 -18.56 8.15 -3.06
N LEU A 64 -19.20 7.73 -1.97
CA LEU A 64 -18.65 6.71 -1.09
C LEU A 64 -19.03 5.28 -1.48
N SER A 65 -19.84 5.09 -2.53
CA SER A 65 -20.12 3.75 -3.03
C SER A 65 -18.94 3.26 -3.87
N GLY A 66 -18.24 2.24 -3.36
CA GLY A 66 -17.18 1.55 -4.08
C GLY A 66 -17.72 0.52 -5.06
N GLY A 67 -16.92 0.17 -6.07
CA GLY A 67 -17.17 -1.02 -6.89
C GLY A 67 -16.86 -2.29 -6.09
N ARG A 68 -17.39 -3.43 -6.55
CA ARG A 68 -16.95 -4.74 -6.06
C ARG A 68 -15.49 -4.95 -6.43
N SER A 69 -14.75 -5.63 -5.55
CA SER A 69 -13.40 -6.09 -5.87
C SER A 69 -13.45 -6.95 -7.14
N PRO A 70 -12.57 -6.74 -8.13
CA PRO A 70 -12.46 -7.62 -9.27
C PRO A 70 -11.77 -8.96 -8.92
N PHE A 71 -11.19 -9.07 -7.72
CA PHE A 71 -10.52 -10.29 -7.29
C PHE A 71 -11.51 -11.43 -7.06
N LEU A 72 -11.13 -12.61 -7.55
CA LEU A 72 -11.78 -13.86 -7.25
C LEU A 72 -11.10 -14.50 -6.04
N PHE A 73 -11.90 -15.11 -5.17
CA PHE A 73 -11.40 -15.76 -3.96
C PHE A 73 -11.81 -17.23 -3.96
N LYS A 74 -10.91 -18.08 -3.44
CA LYS A 74 -11.18 -19.49 -3.14
C LYS A 74 -11.28 -19.66 -1.63
N GLU A 75 -11.85 -20.78 -1.21
CA GLU A 75 -11.78 -21.24 0.18
C GLU A 75 -10.34 -21.59 0.56
N ASP A 76 -10.05 -21.52 1.86
CA ASP A 76 -8.75 -21.89 2.42
C ASP A 76 -8.46 -23.38 2.14
N ALA A 77 -7.21 -23.68 1.77
CA ALA A 77 -6.77 -25.07 1.64
C ALA A 77 -6.65 -25.73 3.02
N PRO A 78 -6.84 -27.06 3.14
CA PRO A 78 -6.55 -27.80 4.36
C PRO A 78 -5.10 -27.58 4.81
N GLU A 79 -4.84 -27.65 6.12
CA GLU A 79 -3.48 -27.66 6.66
C GLU A 79 -2.75 -28.93 6.18
N GLU A 80 -1.90 -28.79 5.16
CA GLU A 80 -1.04 -29.86 4.69
C GLU A 80 0.44 -29.53 4.97
N GLY A 81 1.09 -30.38 5.76
CA GLY A 81 2.55 -30.50 5.81
C GLY A 81 3.24 -30.15 7.13
N SER A 82 4.23 -30.98 7.50
CA SER A 82 5.15 -30.80 8.62
C SER A 82 6.55 -30.34 8.15
N GLY A 83 6.61 -29.47 7.13
CA GLY A 83 7.84 -29.00 6.49
C GLY A 83 8.36 -27.66 7.05
N GLU A 84 9.50 -27.20 6.54
CA GLU A 84 9.98 -25.83 6.80
C GLU A 84 8.96 -24.81 6.25
N PRO A 85 8.74 -23.68 6.95
CA PRO A 85 7.79 -22.68 6.52
C PRO A 85 8.21 -22.06 5.19
N ASP A 86 7.31 -22.05 4.21
CA ASP A 86 7.50 -21.35 2.96
C ASP A 86 7.86 -19.88 3.22
N THR A 87 8.94 -19.41 2.60
CA THR A 87 9.51 -18.10 2.88
C THR A 87 9.78 -17.37 1.58
N ILE A 88 9.13 -16.22 1.43
CA ILE A 88 9.29 -15.33 0.28
C ILE A 88 10.17 -14.15 0.72
N VAL A 89 11.28 -13.93 0.01
CA VAL A 89 12.20 -12.80 0.24
C VAL A 89 12.27 -11.93 -1.00
N VAL A 90 11.91 -10.66 -0.86
CA VAL A 90 12.03 -9.63 -1.90
C VAL A 90 13.07 -8.60 -1.45
N ASN A 91 14.23 -8.64 -2.10
CA ASN A 91 15.30 -7.68 -1.86
C ASN A 91 15.12 -6.47 -2.77
N PHE A 92 15.03 -5.29 -2.17
CA PHE A 92 15.12 -4.01 -2.88
C PHE A 92 16.54 -3.45 -2.78
N SER A 93 16.70 -2.13 -2.96
CA SER A 93 18.00 -1.47 -3.10
C SER A 93 18.96 -1.62 -1.91
N GLN A 94 18.44 -1.81 -0.70
CA GLN A 94 19.24 -1.96 0.52
C GLN A 94 18.62 -3.00 1.45
N PRO A 95 19.41 -3.64 2.34
CA PRO A 95 18.87 -4.58 3.33
C PRO A 95 17.76 -3.99 4.22
N SER A 96 17.82 -2.69 4.51
CA SER A 96 16.79 -1.94 5.23
C SER A 96 15.45 -1.82 4.49
N PHE A 97 15.41 -2.17 3.21
CA PHE A 97 14.19 -2.21 2.39
C PHE A 97 13.74 -3.63 2.05
N GLN A 98 14.44 -4.67 2.54
CA GLN A 98 14.01 -6.05 2.33
C GLN A 98 12.59 -6.25 2.88
N ALA A 99 11.73 -6.82 2.05
CA ALA A 99 10.46 -7.38 2.47
C ALA A 99 10.59 -8.90 2.54
N LYS A 100 10.16 -9.49 3.66
CA LYS A 100 10.15 -10.94 3.85
C LYS A 100 8.77 -11.38 4.35
N PHE A 101 8.29 -12.50 3.85
CA PHE A 101 7.05 -13.13 4.25
C PHE A 101 7.36 -14.57 4.66
N VAL A 102 6.96 -14.95 5.87
CA VAL A 102 7.18 -16.30 6.40
C VAL A 102 5.83 -16.92 6.64
N TYR A 103 5.56 -18.06 6.01
CA TYR A 103 4.32 -18.80 6.18
C TYR A 103 4.20 -19.30 7.62
N ASN A 104 3.01 -19.14 8.17
CA ASN A 104 2.63 -19.52 9.51
C ASN A 104 1.48 -20.52 9.41
N LEU A 105 1.79 -21.78 9.71
CA LEU A 105 0.86 -22.90 9.59
C LEU A 105 -0.38 -22.71 10.47
N GLU A 106 -0.22 -22.29 11.73
CA GLU A 106 -1.30 -22.12 12.70
C GLU A 106 -2.37 -21.10 12.26
N GLY A 107 -1.95 -20.05 11.54
CA GLY A 107 -2.86 -19.02 11.03
C GLY A 107 -3.32 -19.25 9.59
N ASN A 108 -2.72 -20.24 8.91
CA ASN A 108 -2.77 -20.39 7.46
C ASN A 108 -2.54 -19.03 6.77
N ASP A 109 -1.48 -18.32 7.15
CA ASP A 109 -1.18 -16.95 6.73
C ASP A 109 0.32 -16.68 6.64
N TYR A 110 0.71 -15.56 6.05
CA TYR A 110 2.10 -15.08 6.04
C TYR A 110 2.29 -13.94 7.03
N LEU A 111 3.32 -14.07 7.87
CA LEU A 111 3.83 -12.98 8.70
C LEU A 111 4.79 -12.10 7.89
N LYS A 112 4.53 -10.80 7.86
CA LYS A 112 5.40 -9.84 7.16
C LYS A 112 6.53 -9.34 8.06
N TYR A 113 7.71 -9.22 7.47
CA TYR A 113 8.91 -8.62 8.05
C TYR A 113 9.44 -7.55 7.09
N VAL A 114 9.97 -6.47 7.66
CA VAL A 114 10.65 -5.39 6.93
C VAL A 114 11.98 -5.11 7.62
N ALA A 115 13.06 -5.00 6.86
CA ALA A 115 14.40 -4.75 7.41
C ALA A 115 14.80 -5.77 8.50
N GLY A 116 14.43 -7.04 8.32
CA GLY A 116 14.71 -8.12 9.29
C GLY A 116 13.81 -8.14 10.54
N ASN A 117 12.98 -7.12 10.77
CA ASN A 117 12.12 -7.00 11.95
C ASN A 117 10.66 -7.36 11.61
N PRO A 118 9.88 -7.92 12.56
CA PRO A 118 8.45 -8.10 12.37
C PRO A 118 7.78 -6.77 11.97
N HIS A 119 6.96 -6.78 10.92
CA HIS A 119 6.17 -5.63 10.55
C HIS A 119 4.93 -5.58 11.45
N VAL A 120 4.79 -4.53 12.24
CA VAL A 120 3.82 -4.44 13.33
C VAL A 120 2.93 -3.22 13.12
N ASP A 121 1.62 -3.38 13.31
CA ASP A 121 0.69 -2.27 13.42
C ASP A 121 0.96 -1.54 14.74
N ARG A 122 1.21 -0.23 14.65
CA ARG A 122 1.53 0.59 15.83
C ARG A 122 0.37 0.67 16.81
N GLU A 123 -0.86 0.78 16.31
CA GLU A 123 -2.04 1.05 17.14
C GLU A 123 -2.45 -0.18 17.93
N THR A 124 -2.33 -1.38 17.33
CA THR A 124 -2.71 -2.64 17.98
C THR A 124 -1.52 -3.40 18.58
N GLY A 125 -0.30 -3.15 18.10
CA GLY A 125 0.89 -3.93 18.46
C GLY A 125 0.94 -5.31 17.79
N GLU A 126 -0.02 -5.63 16.92
CA GLU A 126 -0.11 -6.93 16.26
C GLU A 126 0.81 -7.00 15.04
N LYS A 127 1.32 -8.21 14.74
CA LYS A 127 2.08 -8.46 13.52
C LYS A 127 1.14 -8.40 12.32
N ILE A 128 1.61 -7.77 11.24
CA ILE A 128 0.90 -7.77 9.95
C ILE A 128 0.90 -9.19 9.38
N ARG A 129 -0.31 -9.70 9.16
CA ARG A 129 -0.62 -11.02 8.58
C ARG A 129 -1.33 -10.84 7.25
N VAL A 130 -0.98 -11.65 6.26
CA VAL A 130 -1.65 -11.65 4.93
C VAL A 130 -1.87 -13.07 4.44
N LYS A 131 -3.00 -13.32 3.77
CA LYS A 131 -3.32 -14.64 3.21
C LYS A 131 -2.62 -14.91 1.88
N ASN A 132 -2.37 -13.87 1.09
CA ASN A 132 -1.82 -13.98 -0.26
C ASN A 132 -0.66 -13.00 -0.42
N VAL A 133 0.40 -13.42 -1.11
CA VAL A 133 1.55 -12.58 -1.46
C VAL A 133 1.72 -12.66 -2.98
N ILE A 134 1.55 -11.53 -3.67
CA ILE A 134 1.77 -11.42 -5.12
C ILE A 134 3.04 -10.60 -5.34
N VAL A 135 4.03 -11.20 -6.00
CA VAL A 135 5.27 -10.53 -6.41
C VAL A 135 5.26 -10.35 -7.92
N GLN A 136 5.02 -9.12 -8.38
CA GLN A 136 5.01 -8.78 -9.81
C GLN A 136 6.36 -8.23 -10.24
N ILE A 137 6.91 -8.77 -11.33
CA ILE A 137 8.11 -8.25 -11.99
C ILE A 137 7.66 -7.29 -13.09
N THR A 138 8.09 -6.04 -13.01
CA THR A 138 7.70 -5.00 -13.96
C THR A 138 8.85 -4.01 -14.18
N ASP A 139 8.73 -3.23 -15.25
CA ASP A 139 9.75 -2.27 -15.67
C ASP A 139 9.56 -0.93 -14.98
N ILE A 140 10.70 -0.27 -14.72
CA ILE A 140 10.75 1.11 -14.25
C ILE A 140 11.28 2.02 -15.35
N GLY A 141 10.50 3.04 -15.69
CA GLY A 141 10.86 4.11 -16.62
C GLY A 141 11.11 5.43 -15.90
N LYS A 142 11.57 6.46 -16.63
CA LYS A 142 11.64 7.83 -16.11
C LYS A 142 10.29 8.52 -16.25
N VAL A 143 9.98 9.42 -15.31
CA VAL A 143 8.77 10.27 -15.37
C VAL A 143 9.19 11.72 -15.48
N GLY A 144 8.74 12.41 -16.53
CA GLY A 144 8.99 13.83 -16.73
C GLY A 144 10.47 14.18 -16.93
N GLY A 145 10.81 15.45 -16.69
CA GLY A 145 12.15 16.01 -16.84
C GLY A 145 12.94 16.16 -15.53
N GLU A 146 12.34 15.87 -14.36
CA GLU A 146 13.00 16.05 -13.08
C GLU A 146 13.87 14.83 -12.69
N PRO A 147 15.11 15.04 -12.21
CA PRO A 147 15.98 13.95 -11.78
C PRO A 147 15.39 13.16 -10.60
N GLY A 148 15.33 11.84 -10.72
CA GLY A 148 15.00 10.94 -9.60
C GLY A 148 13.56 10.41 -9.56
N HIS A 149 12.66 10.92 -10.40
CA HIS A 149 11.29 10.39 -10.51
C HIS A 149 11.24 9.20 -11.50
N VAL A 150 10.59 8.12 -11.05
CA VAL A 150 10.39 6.90 -11.86
C VAL A 150 8.90 6.60 -12.06
N ALA A 151 8.57 6.00 -13.20
CA ALA A 151 7.27 5.38 -13.49
C ALA A 151 7.44 3.89 -13.34
N VAL A 152 6.52 3.25 -12.64
CA VAL A 152 6.39 1.80 -12.64
C VAL A 152 5.31 1.44 -13.65
N ARG A 153 5.59 0.53 -14.58
CA ARG A 153 4.57 0.07 -15.54
C ARG A 153 3.53 -0.78 -14.81
N THR A 154 2.26 -0.38 -14.91
CA THR A 154 1.11 -1.05 -14.23
C THR A 154 0.07 -1.61 -15.20
N THR A 155 0.29 -1.47 -16.51
CA THR A 155 -0.58 -2.01 -17.57
C THR A 155 0.17 -2.99 -18.46
N GLY A 156 -0.61 -3.81 -19.17
CA GLY A 156 -0.11 -4.90 -20.01
C GLY A 156 0.04 -6.21 -19.23
N GLU A 157 0.93 -7.06 -19.72
CA GLU A 157 1.24 -8.37 -19.14
C GLU A 157 2.67 -8.40 -18.59
N GLY A 158 2.99 -9.43 -17.82
CA GLY A 158 4.29 -9.60 -17.19
C GLY A 158 4.34 -10.80 -16.26
N GLN A 159 5.55 -11.11 -15.80
CA GLN A 159 5.77 -12.22 -14.87
C GLN A 159 5.33 -11.85 -13.45
N ALA A 160 4.71 -12.79 -12.75
CA ALA A 160 4.41 -12.69 -11.33
C ALA A 160 4.57 -14.06 -10.64
N PHE A 161 4.80 -14.01 -9.32
CA PHE A 161 4.81 -15.17 -8.42
C PHE A 161 3.70 -14.99 -7.39
N TYR A 162 2.89 -16.03 -7.14
CA TYR A 162 1.73 -16.01 -6.23
C TYR A 162 1.26 -17.43 -5.88
#